data_AF-A0AAN7J6P3-F1
#
_entry.id   AF-A0AAN7J6P3-F1
#
_cell.length_a   1.000
_cell.length_b   1.000
_cell.length_c   1.000
_cell.angle_alpha   90.00
_cell.angle_beta   90.00
_cell.angle_gamma   90.00
#
_symmetry.space_group_name_H-M   'P 1'
#
loop_
_entity.id
_entity.type
_entity.pdbx_description
1 polymer ?
#
loop_
_entity_poly.entity_id
_entity_poly.type
_entity_poly.pdbx_seq_one_letter_code
_entity_poly.pdbx_strand_id
1 'polypeptide(L)'
;MYEQLKTNGSNFEIVYVSSDEDLNAFNNYHALMPWLAIPFSDLETKKALNRKFDIEGIPCLVILQPNSNKDDATLHEGVELVYRYGVRAFPFTKERLENLLEEEREKHERQTLTNLITNHDRDYLLGHPSPKQVPVASMVGKTVGLYFSAQWCVPCVKFIPRLISIYQKIKQMLVKNGDQEDFEIVFVSNDRDQESFDSYFNTMPWLALPFGDPTVKELAKHFDVHGIPCLIIIGPDGKTVTKQGRNLINLYQENAYPFTEAKVELLEKQMDEEAKSLPRSVYHPGHRHELNLVSEGNGGGPFICCDCDEQGCGWAYQCLECGYEVHPKCVTTADRASTGQ
;
A
#
# COMPACT_ATOMS: atom_id res chain seq x y z
N MET A 1 3.54 15.31 14.51
CA MET A 1 3.17 14.75 15.84
C MET A 1 3.93 15.42 16.98
N TYR A 2 5.27 15.33 17.03
CA TYR A 2 6.08 15.87 18.12
C TYR A 2 5.74 17.33 18.50
N GLU A 3 5.75 18.25 17.54
CA GLU A 3 5.41 19.66 17.78
C GLU A 3 4.00 19.86 18.36
N GLN A 4 3.03 19.06 17.93
CA GLN A 4 1.67 19.14 18.45
C GLN A 4 1.61 18.72 19.93
N LEU A 5 2.34 17.66 20.30
CA LEU A 5 2.42 17.21 21.70
C LEU A 5 3.15 18.23 22.58
N LYS A 6 4.26 18.79 22.10
CA LYS A 6 5.01 19.82 22.83
C LYS A 6 4.18 21.10 23.01
N THR A 7 3.51 21.56 21.96
CA THR A 7 2.63 22.75 22.01
C THR A 7 1.47 22.56 23.00
N ASN A 8 0.94 21.33 23.10
CA ASN A 8 -0.11 20.98 24.05
C ASN A 8 0.40 20.76 25.49
N GLY A 9 1.68 21.05 25.78
CA GLY A 9 2.26 20.91 27.12
C GLY A 9 2.41 19.45 27.57
N SER A 10 2.39 18.49 26.64
CA SER A 10 2.57 17.07 26.97
C SER A 10 4.01 16.80 27.39
N ASN A 11 4.20 15.96 28.41
CA ASN A 11 5.51 15.48 28.82
C ASN A 11 6.00 14.35 27.89
N PHE A 12 6.26 14.70 26.64
CA PHE A 12 6.72 13.79 25.60
C PHE A 12 8.04 14.32 25.03
N GLU A 13 9.04 13.44 24.93
CA GLU A 13 10.34 13.77 24.38
C GLU A 13 10.83 12.66 23.45
N ILE A 14 11.53 13.03 22.39
CA ILE A 14 12.20 12.07 21.49
C ILE A 14 13.70 12.25 21.69
N VAL A 15 14.41 11.14 21.84
CA VAL A 15 15.87 11.11 21.89
C VAL A 15 16.37 10.38 20.65
N TYR A 16 17.01 11.13 19.76
CA TYR A 16 17.60 10.62 18.54
C TYR A 16 18.90 9.84 18.85
N VAL A 17 18.95 8.59 18.36
CA VAL A 17 20.10 7.71 18.46
C VAL A 17 20.62 7.48 17.04
N SER A 18 21.69 8.17 16.68
CA SER A 18 22.21 8.18 15.32
C SER A 18 22.95 6.89 14.95
N SER A 19 22.72 6.43 13.72
CA SER A 19 23.49 5.39 13.03
C SER A 19 24.34 5.97 11.88
N ASP A 20 24.55 7.29 11.85
CA ASP A 20 25.32 7.96 10.80
C ASP A 20 26.79 7.54 10.83
N GLU A 21 27.41 7.52 9.66
CA GLU A 21 28.80 7.08 9.47
C GLU A 21 29.81 8.08 10.04
N ASP A 22 29.48 9.37 10.01
CA ASP A 22 30.36 10.44 10.46
C ASP A 22 29.61 11.61 11.13
N LEU A 23 30.39 12.47 11.78
CA LEU A 23 29.90 13.61 12.56
C LEU A 23 29.18 14.66 11.68
N ASN A 24 29.60 14.83 10.43
CA ASN A 24 28.98 15.80 9.53
C ASN A 24 27.60 15.32 9.09
N ALA A 25 27.49 14.03 8.72
CA ALA A 25 26.21 13.40 8.41
C ALA A 25 25.23 13.53 9.60
N PHE A 26 25.71 13.21 10.80
CA PHE A 26 24.94 13.39 12.03
C PHE A 26 24.45 14.84 12.23
N ASN A 27 25.36 15.82 12.19
CA ASN A 27 25.02 17.22 12.42
C ASN A 27 24.01 17.73 11.38
N ASN A 28 24.21 17.38 10.10
CA ASN A 28 23.34 17.80 9.02
C ASN A 28 21.93 17.23 9.18
N TYR A 29 21.82 15.94 9.53
CA TYR A 29 20.53 15.28 9.66
C TYR A 29 19.80 15.67 10.95
N HIS A 30 20.53 15.71 12.09
CA HIS A 30 19.98 16.15 13.38
C HIS A 30 19.48 17.60 13.33
N ALA A 31 20.13 18.49 12.57
CA ALA A 31 19.67 19.87 12.40
C ALA A 31 18.28 20.00 11.75
N LEU A 32 17.78 18.95 11.10
CA LEU A 32 16.42 18.90 10.54
C LEU A 32 15.36 18.52 11.60
N MET A 33 15.79 18.16 12.81
CA MET A 33 14.93 17.59 13.85
C MET A 33 14.89 18.49 15.09
N PRO A 34 13.72 18.64 15.72
CA PRO A 34 13.59 19.44 16.95
C PRO A 34 13.93 18.64 18.23
N TRP A 35 14.45 17.42 18.09
CA TRP A 35 14.57 16.43 19.17
C TRP A 35 15.93 16.47 19.85
N LEU A 36 15.99 15.96 21.08
CA LEU A 36 17.26 15.69 21.77
C LEU A 36 18.02 14.58 21.02
N ALA A 37 19.34 14.52 21.18
CA ALA A 37 20.16 13.46 20.60
C ALA A 37 21.20 12.95 21.60
N ILE A 38 21.51 11.65 21.52
CA ILE A 38 22.72 11.12 22.16
C ILE A 38 23.93 11.69 21.39
N PRO A 39 24.94 12.27 22.08
CA PRO A 39 26.11 12.83 21.41
C PRO A 39 26.75 11.82 20.45
N PHE A 40 27.15 12.27 19.27
CA PHE A 40 27.72 11.39 18.24
C PHE A 40 28.93 10.57 18.75
N SER A 41 29.75 11.18 19.62
CA SER A 41 30.93 10.57 20.24
C SER A 41 30.62 9.49 21.28
N ASP A 42 29.40 9.43 21.83
CA ASP A 42 29.02 8.45 22.84
C ASP A 42 28.62 7.11 22.19
N LEU A 43 29.62 6.42 21.66
CA LEU A 43 29.43 5.15 20.96
C LEU A 43 28.98 4.02 21.91
N GLU A 44 29.41 4.07 23.17
CA GLU A 44 29.09 3.04 24.16
C GLU A 44 27.61 3.06 24.53
N THR A 45 27.03 4.23 24.80
CA THR A 45 25.59 4.36 25.06
C THR A 45 24.77 3.92 23.84
N LYS A 46 25.15 4.33 22.63
CA LYS A 46 24.46 3.93 21.39
C LYS A 46 24.47 2.40 21.20
N LYS A 47 25.63 1.75 21.38
CA LYS A 47 25.75 0.28 21.31
C LYS A 47 24.93 -0.42 22.40
N ALA A 48 24.93 0.12 23.62
CA ALA A 48 24.16 -0.44 24.72
C ALA A 48 22.65 -0.36 24.45
N LEU A 49 22.15 0.75 23.89
CA LEU A 49 20.75 0.91 23.51
C LEU A 49 20.35 -0.04 22.38
N ASN A 50 21.18 -0.15 21.32
CA ASN A 50 20.92 -1.09 20.22
C ASN A 50 20.80 -2.54 20.71
N ARG A 51 21.69 -2.97 21.61
CA ARG A 51 21.62 -4.31 22.21
C ARG A 51 20.44 -4.48 23.15
N LYS A 52 20.12 -3.45 23.95
CA LYS A 52 19.05 -3.51 24.95
C LYS A 52 17.68 -3.66 24.30
N PHE A 53 17.47 -2.99 23.17
CA PHE A 53 16.18 -2.99 22.47
C PHE A 53 16.15 -3.87 21.23
N ASP A 54 17.22 -4.63 21.00
CA ASP A 54 17.36 -5.58 19.88
C ASP A 54 17.05 -4.94 18.52
N ILE A 55 17.77 -3.86 18.22
CA ILE A 55 17.54 -3.08 16.99
C ILE A 55 18.17 -3.80 15.79
N GLU A 56 17.33 -4.37 14.93
CA GLU A 56 17.74 -5.09 13.72
C GLU A 56 17.82 -4.21 12.46
N GLY A 57 17.21 -3.01 12.48
CA GLY A 57 17.16 -2.13 11.33
C GLY A 57 16.69 -0.72 11.64
N ILE A 58 16.79 0.17 10.65
CA ILE A 58 16.32 1.57 10.70
C ILE A 58 15.36 1.84 9.53
N PRO A 59 14.36 2.74 9.69
CA PRO A 59 14.05 3.50 10.91
C PRO A 59 13.43 2.64 12.02
N CYS A 60 13.80 2.92 13.28
CA CYS A 60 13.22 2.30 14.46
C CYS A 60 12.79 3.37 15.48
N LEU A 61 11.69 3.13 16.18
CA LEU A 61 11.18 4.00 17.25
C LEU A 61 10.69 3.12 18.41
N VAL A 62 11.40 3.20 19.53
CA VAL A 62 11.03 2.53 20.79
C VAL A 62 10.36 3.55 21.71
N ILE A 63 9.13 3.26 22.14
CA ILE A 63 8.37 4.15 23.03
C ILE A 63 8.48 3.63 24.47
N LEU A 64 8.96 4.49 25.37
CA LEU A 64 9.10 4.19 26.79
C LEU A 64 7.99 4.88 27.59
N GLN A 65 7.17 4.08 28.27
CA GLN A 65 6.10 4.56 29.13
C GLN A 65 6.63 4.99 30.50
N PRO A 66 6.18 6.14 31.04
CA PRO A 66 6.51 6.51 32.41
C PRO A 66 5.78 5.61 33.42
N ASN A 67 6.54 5.00 34.34
CA ASN A 67 6.07 4.30 35.55
C ASN A 67 5.36 2.93 35.42
N SER A 68 5.55 2.15 34.35
CA SER A 68 5.09 0.74 34.36
C SER A 68 6.12 -0.19 34.99
N ASN A 69 5.69 -0.88 36.05
CA ASN A 69 6.41 -2.05 36.57
C ASN A 69 6.14 -3.24 35.63
N LYS A 70 7.20 -3.72 34.96
CA LYS A 70 7.29 -4.93 34.11
C LYS A 70 6.74 -4.80 32.68
N ASP A 71 7.57 -5.24 31.74
CA ASP A 71 7.42 -5.61 30.31
C ASP A 71 6.51 -4.76 29.39
N ASP A 72 5.32 -4.32 29.81
CA ASP A 72 4.42 -3.45 29.04
C ASP A 72 4.89 -1.97 28.99
N ALA A 73 6.10 -1.69 29.48
CA ALA A 73 6.70 -0.34 29.50
C ALA A 73 7.31 0.10 28.19
N THR A 74 7.66 -0.86 27.34
CA THR A 74 8.48 -0.60 26.15
C THR A 74 7.71 -1.11 24.93
N LEU A 75 7.35 -0.20 24.02
CA LEU A 75 6.73 -0.54 22.75
C LEU A 75 7.78 -0.48 21.65
N HIS A 76 8.02 -1.59 20.98
CA HIS A 76 8.99 -1.69 19.89
C HIS A 76 8.39 -1.29 18.52
N GLU A 77 7.06 -1.25 18.41
CA GLU A 77 6.32 -0.93 17.18
C GLU A 77 6.03 0.57 17.03
N GLY A 78 6.84 1.45 17.63
CA GLY A 78 6.55 2.88 17.68
C GLY A 78 6.39 3.53 16.30
N VAL A 79 7.15 3.06 15.30
CA VAL A 79 7.05 3.54 13.91
C VAL A 79 5.65 3.28 13.35
N GLU A 80 5.17 2.04 13.46
CA GLU A 80 3.83 1.63 12.99
C GLU A 80 2.73 2.39 13.73
N LEU A 81 2.83 2.52 15.06
CA LEU A 81 1.86 3.27 15.85
C LEU A 81 1.77 4.74 15.43
N VAL A 82 2.90 5.38 15.14
CA VAL A 82 2.94 6.77 14.66
C VAL A 82 2.38 6.88 13.25
N TYR A 83 2.67 5.94 12.35
CA TYR A 83 2.06 5.94 11.02
C TYR A 83 0.55 5.72 11.06
N ARG A 84 0.08 4.74 11.86
CA ARG A 84 -1.33 4.35 11.91
C ARG A 84 -2.20 5.36 12.66
N TYR A 85 -1.75 5.83 13.81
CA TYR A 85 -2.57 6.64 14.73
C TYR A 85 -2.05 8.05 14.95
N GLY A 86 -0.76 8.30 14.65
CA GLY A 86 -0.12 9.59 14.87
C GLY A 86 -0.30 10.09 16.30
N VAL A 87 -0.71 11.35 16.44
CA VAL A 87 -0.92 11.99 17.76
C VAL A 87 -2.00 11.33 18.59
N ARG A 88 -2.96 10.62 17.98
CA ARG A 88 -4.07 9.99 18.70
C ARG A 88 -3.60 8.83 19.57
N ALA A 89 -2.49 8.18 19.20
CA ALA A 89 -1.92 7.09 19.99
C ALA A 89 -1.39 7.56 21.34
N PHE A 90 -0.96 8.82 21.48
CA PHE A 90 -0.52 9.37 22.76
C PHE A 90 -1.64 9.25 23.82
N PRO A 91 -1.33 8.83 25.07
CA PRO A 91 -0.02 8.61 25.69
C PRO A 91 0.69 7.29 25.37
N PHE A 92 0.23 6.54 24.37
CA PHE A 92 0.71 5.21 23.98
C PHE A 92 0.57 4.17 25.11
N THR A 93 -0.40 4.36 26.00
CA THR A 93 -0.77 3.35 27.00
C THR A 93 -1.52 2.22 26.32
N LYS A 94 -1.40 1.00 26.87
CA LYS A 94 -2.15 -0.18 26.40
C LYS A 94 -3.64 0.10 26.26
N GLU A 95 -4.26 0.68 27.29
CA GLU A 95 -5.67 1.07 27.29
C GLU A 95 -6.01 2.06 26.15
N ARG A 96 -5.14 3.04 25.88
CA ARG A 96 -5.37 3.99 24.79
C ARG A 96 -5.33 3.31 23.42
N LEU A 97 -4.37 2.41 23.21
CA LEU A 97 -4.24 1.67 21.97
C LEU A 97 -5.41 0.68 21.77
N GLU A 98 -5.84 0.00 22.83
CA GLU A 98 -7.04 -0.86 22.83
C GLU A 98 -8.31 -0.05 22.45
N ASN A 99 -8.48 1.15 23.01
CA ASN A 99 -9.59 2.03 22.64
C ASN A 99 -9.55 2.45 21.16
N LEU A 100 -8.37 2.74 20.60
CA LEU A 100 -8.23 3.11 19.18
C LEU A 100 -8.54 1.93 18.26
N LEU A 101 -8.09 0.73 18.62
CA LEU A 101 -8.42 -0.50 17.91
C LEU A 101 -9.93 -0.77 17.94
N GLU A 102 -10.59 -0.53 19.08
CA GLU A 102 -12.05 -0.63 19.19
C GLU A 102 -12.76 0.38 18.30
N GLU A 103 -12.34 1.65 18.30
CA GLU A 103 -12.89 2.70 17.43
C GLU A 103 -12.78 2.30 15.93
N GLU A 104 -11.65 1.71 15.51
CA GLU A 104 -11.46 1.20 14.15
C GLU A 104 -12.36 0.01 13.84
N ARG A 105 -12.46 -0.96 14.77
CA ARG A 105 -13.32 -2.13 14.63
C ARG A 105 -14.77 -1.70 14.50
N GLU A 106 -15.26 -0.84 15.37
CA GLU A 106 -16.61 -0.31 15.30
C GLU A 106 -16.88 0.45 13.99
N LYS A 107 -15.91 1.26 13.54
CA LYS A 107 -16.01 1.97 12.26
C LYS A 107 -16.11 0.98 11.10
N HIS A 108 -15.32 -0.08 11.13
CA HIS A 108 -15.39 -1.17 10.15
C HIS A 108 -16.74 -1.90 10.22
N GLU A 109 -17.21 -2.28 11.42
CA GLU A 109 -18.50 -2.95 11.65
C GLU A 109 -19.71 -2.10 11.26
N ARG A 110 -19.63 -0.77 11.34
CA ARG A 110 -20.69 0.13 10.85
C ARG A 110 -20.59 0.46 9.36
N GLN A 111 -19.48 0.13 8.71
CA GLN A 111 -19.30 0.39 7.28
C GLN A 111 -20.28 -0.45 6.45
N THR A 112 -20.94 0.19 5.49
CA THR A 112 -21.72 -0.48 4.45
C THR A 112 -21.41 0.18 3.12
N LEU A 113 -21.61 -0.54 2.02
CA LEU A 113 -21.44 0.02 0.68
C LEU A 113 -22.32 1.26 0.46
N THR A 114 -23.58 1.20 0.92
CA THR A 114 -24.53 2.30 0.82
C THR A 114 -24.03 3.53 1.58
N ASN A 115 -23.59 3.38 2.83
CA ASN A 115 -23.10 4.50 3.64
C ASN A 115 -21.81 5.11 3.09
N LEU A 116 -21.00 4.33 2.37
CA LEU A 116 -19.79 4.83 1.73
C LEU A 116 -20.08 5.66 0.48
N ILE A 117 -20.99 5.19 -0.36
CA ILE A 117 -21.13 5.72 -1.70
C ILE A 117 -22.26 6.75 -1.75
N THR A 118 -23.39 6.54 -1.07
CA THR A 118 -24.58 7.45 -1.09
C THR A 118 -24.42 8.71 -0.24
N ASN A 119 -25.21 9.73 -0.57
CA ASN A 119 -25.41 10.93 0.25
C ASN A 119 -26.89 11.35 0.24
N HIS A 120 -27.23 12.42 0.96
CA HIS A 120 -28.62 12.88 1.09
C HIS A 120 -29.31 13.22 -0.24
N ASP A 121 -28.53 13.60 -1.25
CA ASP A 121 -29.05 14.08 -2.54
C ASP A 121 -28.94 13.02 -3.65
N ARG A 122 -28.24 11.90 -3.42
CA ARG A 122 -27.92 10.92 -4.47
C ARG A 122 -27.76 9.47 -3.98
N ASP A 123 -28.48 8.58 -4.66
CA ASP A 123 -28.47 7.13 -4.46
C ASP A 123 -28.15 6.30 -5.73
N TYR A 124 -27.74 6.93 -6.83
CA TYR A 124 -27.38 6.28 -8.11
C TYR A 124 -25.93 6.54 -8.59
N LEU A 125 -25.33 5.57 -9.27
CA LEU A 125 -24.07 5.72 -10.02
C LEU A 125 -24.34 6.00 -11.50
N LEU A 126 -23.35 6.51 -12.21
CA LEU A 126 -23.36 6.61 -13.66
C LEU A 126 -22.86 5.29 -14.25
N GLY A 127 -23.64 4.71 -15.16
CA GLY A 127 -23.27 3.52 -15.92
C GLY A 127 -22.86 3.85 -17.35
N HIS A 128 -22.12 2.93 -17.95
CA HIS A 128 -21.74 3.01 -19.36
C HIS A 128 -22.74 2.23 -20.25
N PRO A 129 -23.17 2.77 -21.41
CA PRO A 129 -22.93 4.12 -21.89
C PRO A 129 -23.67 5.19 -21.06
N SER A 130 -23.01 6.33 -20.82
CA SER A 130 -23.59 7.51 -20.17
C SER A 130 -24.70 8.13 -21.05
N PRO A 131 -25.82 8.64 -20.51
CA PRO A 131 -26.13 8.92 -19.10
C PRO A 131 -27.07 7.89 -18.45
N LYS A 132 -26.68 6.62 -18.38
CA LYS A 132 -27.48 5.60 -17.66
C LYS A 132 -27.28 5.73 -16.15
N GLN A 133 -28.34 5.96 -15.39
CA GLN A 133 -28.27 5.90 -13.91
C GLN A 133 -28.46 4.45 -13.42
N VAL A 134 -27.65 4.05 -12.43
CA VAL A 134 -27.64 2.70 -11.83
C VAL A 134 -27.82 2.83 -10.32
N PRO A 135 -28.90 2.31 -9.71
CA PRO A 135 -29.12 2.43 -8.27
C PRO A 135 -27.98 1.78 -7.46
N VAL A 136 -27.47 2.47 -6.43
CA VAL A 136 -26.41 1.93 -5.54
C VAL A 136 -26.88 0.66 -4.84
N ALA A 137 -28.18 0.55 -4.55
CA ALA A 137 -28.76 -0.67 -3.98
C ALA A 137 -28.48 -1.93 -4.82
N SER A 138 -28.32 -1.80 -6.15
CA SER A 138 -28.00 -2.93 -7.03
C SER A 138 -26.55 -3.41 -6.91
N MET A 139 -25.69 -2.67 -6.20
CA MET A 139 -24.29 -3.03 -5.92
C MET A 139 -24.12 -3.78 -4.60
N VAL A 140 -25.15 -3.78 -3.73
CA VAL A 140 -25.10 -4.50 -2.45
C VAL A 140 -24.99 -6.01 -2.71
N GLY A 141 -24.11 -6.70 -1.98
CA GLY A 141 -23.82 -8.12 -2.19
C GLY A 141 -22.77 -8.40 -3.27
N LYS A 142 -22.23 -7.36 -3.93
CA LYS A 142 -21.14 -7.50 -4.90
C LYS A 142 -19.79 -7.10 -4.31
N THR A 143 -18.72 -7.65 -4.84
CA THR A 143 -17.38 -7.11 -4.62
C THR A 143 -17.24 -5.84 -5.46
N VAL A 144 -16.89 -4.71 -4.85
CA VAL A 144 -16.82 -3.40 -5.51
C VAL A 144 -15.43 -2.78 -5.36
N GLY A 145 -14.78 -2.47 -6.48
CA GLY A 145 -13.54 -1.69 -6.50
C GLY A 145 -13.81 -0.18 -6.62
N LEU A 146 -13.46 0.61 -5.61
CA LEU A 146 -13.44 2.07 -5.69
C LEU A 146 -12.12 2.52 -6.31
N TYR A 147 -12.19 3.02 -7.55
CA TYR A 147 -11.02 3.37 -8.35
C TYR A 147 -10.81 4.89 -8.39
N PHE A 148 -9.86 5.38 -7.60
CA PHE A 148 -9.47 6.79 -7.56
C PHE A 148 -8.47 7.07 -8.68
N SER A 149 -8.82 7.96 -9.59
CA SER A 149 -8.06 8.20 -10.82
C SER A 149 -8.36 9.57 -11.44
N ALA A 150 -7.55 10.00 -12.40
CA ALA A 150 -7.82 11.21 -13.19
C ALA A 150 -7.12 11.14 -14.55
N GLN A 151 -7.65 11.86 -15.54
CA GLN A 151 -7.10 11.91 -16.90
C GLN A 151 -5.74 12.59 -16.96
N TRP A 152 -5.55 13.67 -16.18
CA TRP A 152 -4.29 14.42 -16.13
C TRP A 152 -3.14 13.62 -15.49
N CYS A 153 -3.44 12.49 -14.86
CA CYS A 153 -2.49 11.65 -14.17
C CYS A 153 -1.92 10.59 -15.13
N VAL A 154 -0.68 10.78 -15.59
CA VAL A 154 0.01 9.84 -16.50
C VAL A 154 0.01 8.37 -16.00
N PRO A 155 0.38 8.06 -14.73
CA PRO A 155 0.35 6.67 -14.27
C PRO A 155 -1.08 6.10 -14.22
N CYS A 156 -2.10 6.96 -14.07
CA CYS A 156 -3.50 6.57 -14.12
C CYS A 156 -3.90 6.07 -15.51
N VAL A 157 -3.62 6.88 -16.55
CA VAL A 157 -3.94 6.54 -17.94
C VAL A 157 -3.20 5.27 -18.38
N LYS A 158 -1.94 5.10 -17.97
CA LYS A 158 -1.16 3.87 -18.25
C LYS A 158 -1.75 2.61 -17.61
N PHE A 159 -2.43 2.74 -16.47
CA PHE A 159 -2.99 1.59 -15.74
C PHE A 159 -4.32 1.10 -16.31
N ILE A 160 -5.07 1.96 -17.02
CA ILE A 160 -6.42 1.65 -17.53
C ILE A 160 -6.48 0.38 -18.40
N PRO A 161 -5.65 0.21 -19.45
CA PRO A 161 -5.76 -0.97 -20.33
C PRO A 161 -5.62 -2.29 -19.55
N ARG A 162 -4.71 -2.30 -18.58
CA ARG A 162 -4.48 -3.45 -17.69
C ARG A 162 -5.68 -3.70 -16.79
N LEU A 163 -6.21 -2.66 -16.16
CA LEU A 163 -7.38 -2.78 -15.28
C LEU A 163 -8.62 -3.26 -16.04
N ILE A 164 -8.85 -2.77 -17.27
CA ILE A 164 -9.92 -3.23 -18.16
C ILE A 164 -9.78 -4.73 -18.46
N SER A 165 -8.59 -5.17 -18.87
CA SER A 165 -8.32 -6.58 -19.16
C SER A 165 -8.64 -7.46 -17.94
N ILE A 166 -8.15 -7.08 -16.76
CA ILE A 166 -8.33 -7.87 -15.53
C ILE A 166 -9.79 -7.87 -15.07
N TYR A 167 -10.46 -6.72 -15.12
CA TYR A 167 -11.89 -6.61 -14.85
C TYR A 167 -12.72 -7.57 -15.71
N GLN A 168 -12.47 -7.59 -17.03
CA GLN A 168 -13.16 -8.48 -17.96
C GLN A 168 -12.88 -9.95 -17.67
N LYS A 169 -11.62 -10.31 -17.36
CA LYS A 169 -11.26 -11.68 -16.99
C LYS A 169 -11.96 -12.14 -15.70
N ILE A 170 -11.99 -11.30 -14.67
CA ILE A 170 -12.71 -11.59 -13.42
C ILE A 170 -14.20 -11.80 -13.70
N LYS A 171 -14.86 -10.87 -14.42
CA LYS A 171 -16.27 -11.02 -14.83
C LYS A 171 -16.52 -12.34 -15.58
N GLN A 172 -15.63 -12.70 -16.51
CA GLN A 172 -15.74 -13.96 -17.27
C GLN A 172 -15.57 -15.21 -16.39
N MET A 173 -14.65 -15.18 -15.42
CA MET A 173 -14.45 -16.27 -14.46
C MET A 173 -15.70 -16.49 -13.60
N LEU A 174 -16.29 -15.41 -13.08
CA LEU A 174 -17.49 -15.48 -12.24
C LEU A 174 -18.69 -16.06 -13.01
N VAL A 175 -18.90 -15.65 -14.27
CA VAL A 175 -19.95 -16.22 -15.12
C VAL A 175 -19.75 -17.72 -15.35
N LYS A 176 -18.50 -18.18 -15.55
CA LYS A 176 -18.19 -19.59 -15.80
C LYS A 176 -18.42 -20.48 -14.58
N ASN A 177 -18.14 -19.96 -13.39
CA ASN A 177 -18.28 -20.72 -12.14
C ASN A 177 -19.75 -20.86 -11.71
N GLY A 178 -20.67 -20.05 -12.27
CA GLY A 178 -22.08 -20.04 -11.86
C GLY A 178 -22.29 -19.46 -10.47
N ASP A 179 -21.30 -18.71 -9.96
CA ASP A 179 -21.35 -18.09 -8.64
C ASP A 179 -22.39 -16.96 -8.64
N GLN A 180 -23.07 -16.76 -7.49
CA GLN A 180 -23.90 -15.57 -7.27
C GLN A 180 -23.06 -14.31 -7.03
N GLU A 181 -21.74 -14.45 -7.06
CA GLU A 181 -20.77 -13.37 -6.90
C GLU A 181 -20.67 -12.51 -8.16
N ASP A 182 -20.48 -11.21 -7.97
CA ASP A 182 -20.24 -10.26 -9.05
C ASP A 182 -19.16 -9.26 -8.61
N PHE A 183 -18.39 -8.77 -9.57
CA PHE A 183 -17.32 -7.81 -9.35
C PHE A 183 -17.57 -6.54 -10.16
N GLU A 184 -17.70 -5.39 -9.52
CA GLU A 184 -17.89 -4.11 -10.21
C GLU A 184 -16.83 -3.10 -9.83
N ILE A 185 -16.54 -2.14 -10.72
CA ILE A 185 -15.66 -1.01 -10.41
C ILE A 185 -16.49 0.29 -10.44
N VAL A 186 -16.22 1.18 -9.48
CA VAL A 186 -16.76 2.54 -9.43
C VAL A 186 -15.61 3.51 -9.55
N PHE A 187 -15.57 4.24 -10.66
CA PHE A 187 -14.65 5.34 -10.88
C PHE A 187 -14.97 6.50 -9.94
N VAL A 188 -13.97 6.89 -9.16
CA VAL A 188 -13.97 8.03 -8.23
C VAL A 188 -13.00 9.06 -8.82
N SER A 189 -13.54 10.07 -9.49
CA SER A 189 -12.72 10.99 -10.28
C SER A 189 -12.05 12.07 -9.45
N ASN A 190 -10.76 12.30 -9.75
CA ASN A 190 -9.97 13.46 -9.33
C ASN A 190 -9.75 14.45 -10.49
N ASP A 191 -10.56 14.37 -11.56
CA ASP A 191 -10.53 15.33 -12.66
C ASP A 191 -10.95 16.73 -12.20
N ARG A 192 -10.55 17.74 -12.97
CA ARG A 192 -10.73 19.16 -12.59
C ARG A 192 -11.98 19.79 -13.20
N ASP A 193 -12.55 19.15 -14.21
CA ASP A 193 -13.69 19.61 -14.98
C ASP A 193 -14.48 18.43 -15.55
N GLN A 194 -15.74 18.71 -15.91
CA GLN A 194 -16.69 17.74 -16.43
C GLN A 194 -16.24 17.14 -17.78
N GLU A 195 -15.60 17.93 -18.64
CA GLU A 195 -15.17 17.48 -19.97
C GLU A 195 -14.08 16.40 -19.87
N SER A 196 -13.08 16.63 -19.01
CA SER A 196 -12.04 15.66 -18.72
C SER A 196 -12.61 14.38 -18.09
N PHE A 197 -13.53 14.53 -17.13
CA PHE A 197 -14.26 13.40 -16.54
C PHE A 197 -14.97 12.57 -17.61
N ASP A 198 -15.78 13.20 -18.47
CA ASP A 198 -16.57 12.51 -19.49
C ASP A 198 -15.66 11.83 -20.51
N SER A 199 -14.63 12.52 -21.00
CA SER A 199 -13.66 11.95 -21.94
C SER A 199 -12.99 10.70 -21.38
N TYR A 200 -12.56 10.75 -20.12
CA TYR A 200 -11.85 9.65 -19.49
C TYR A 200 -12.76 8.50 -19.08
N PHE A 201 -13.92 8.79 -18.48
CA PHE A 201 -14.91 7.79 -18.10
C PHE A 201 -15.44 7.00 -19.31
N ASN A 202 -15.56 7.64 -20.48
CA ASN A 202 -15.96 6.96 -21.72
C ASN A 202 -14.97 5.88 -22.19
N THR A 203 -13.75 5.83 -21.64
CA THR A 203 -12.78 4.76 -21.92
C THR A 203 -12.97 3.54 -21.01
N MET A 204 -13.82 3.63 -20.00
CA MET A 204 -13.96 2.65 -18.93
C MET A 204 -15.27 1.85 -19.05
N PRO A 205 -15.25 0.51 -18.89
CA PRO A 205 -16.43 -0.33 -19.05
C PRO A 205 -17.30 -0.45 -17.79
N TRP A 206 -16.99 0.30 -16.73
CA TRP A 206 -17.57 0.17 -15.40
C TRP A 206 -18.38 1.42 -14.99
N LEU A 207 -18.72 1.56 -13.71
CA LEU A 207 -19.57 2.64 -13.19
C LEU A 207 -18.74 3.84 -12.72
N ALA A 208 -19.37 4.99 -12.47
CA ALA A 208 -18.73 6.16 -11.88
C ALA A 208 -19.62 6.88 -10.87
N LEU A 209 -18.99 7.55 -9.90
CA LEU A 209 -19.65 8.64 -9.18
C LEU A 209 -19.78 9.85 -10.13
N PRO A 210 -20.89 10.60 -10.06
CA PRO A 210 -21.02 11.85 -10.81
C PRO A 210 -19.87 12.82 -10.52
N PHE A 211 -19.44 13.56 -11.54
CA PHE A 211 -18.44 14.61 -11.36
C PHE A 211 -18.95 15.68 -10.38
N GLY A 212 -18.07 16.12 -9.48
CA GLY A 212 -18.40 17.10 -8.45
C GLY A 212 -19.16 16.56 -7.24
N ASP A 213 -19.47 15.25 -7.18
CA ASP A 213 -20.13 14.64 -6.01
C ASP A 213 -19.27 14.81 -4.74
N PRO A 214 -19.84 15.34 -3.63
CA PRO A 214 -19.09 15.57 -2.38
C PRO A 214 -18.52 14.29 -1.78
N THR A 215 -19.15 13.13 -2.03
CA THR A 215 -18.71 11.83 -1.52
C THR A 215 -17.32 11.45 -2.04
N VAL A 216 -16.87 11.97 -3.19
CA VAL A 216 -15.49 11.79 -3.67
C VAL A 216 -14.46 12.21 -2.62
N LYS A 217 -14.64 13.38 -2.01
CA LYS A 217 -13.72 13.92 -0.99
C LYS A 217 -13.82 13.14 0.32
N GLU A 218 -15.03 12.73 0.69
CA GLU A 218 -15.29 11.95 1.90
C GLU A 218 -14.65 10.57 1.82
N LEU A 219 -14.76 9.90 0.66
CA LEU A 219 -14.13 8.62 0.38
C LEU A 219 -12.60 8.73 0.44
N ALA A 220 -12.02 9.73 -0.24
CA ALA A 220 -10.57 9.94 -0.22
C ALA A 220 -10.05 10.13 1.22
N LYS A 221 -10.77 10.89 2.05
CA LYS A 221 -10.45 11.07 3.47
C LYS A 221 -10.67 9.80 4.29
N HIS A 222 -11.80 9.10 4.10
CA HIS A 222 -12.15 7.90 4.87
C HIS A 222 -11.11 6.80 4.69
N PHE A 223 -10.60 6.67 3.47
CA PHE A 223 -9.62 5.66 3.11
C PHE A 223 -8.16 6.11 3.22
N ASP A 224 -7.93 7.40 3.48
CA ASP A 224 -6.61 8.03 3.56
C ASP A 224 -5.84 7.92 2.23
N VAL A 225 -6.50 8.29 1.13
CA VAL A 225 -5.95 8.26 -0.23
C VAL A 225 -5.05 9.48 -0.46
N HIS A 226 -3.73 9.26 -0.41
CA HIS A 226 -2.71 10.31 -0.65
C HIS A 226 -2.22 10.38 -2.09
N GLY A 227 -2.52 9.39 -2.92
CA GLY A 227 -2.01 9.30 -4.30
C GLY A 227 -2.88 8.47 -5.22
N ILE A 228 -2.77 8.74 -6.52
CA ILE A 228 -3.51 8.06 -7.59
C ILE A 228 -2.55 7.48 -8.65
N PRO A 229 -2.93 6.39 -9.36
CA PRO A 229 -4.17 5.65 -9.16
C PRO A 229 -4.18 4.80 -7.87
N CYS A 230 -5.34 4.71 -7.24
CA CYS A 230 -5.60 3.88 -6.05
C CYS A 230 -6.87 3.04 -6.31
N LEU A 231 -6.87 1.78 -5.86
CA LEU A 231 -8.01 0.89 -6.00
C LEU A 231 -8.28 0.22 -4.65
N ILE A 232 -9.46 0.48 -4.10
CA ILE A 232 -9.89 -0.04 -2.80
C ILE A 232 -10.99 -1.06 -3.04
N ILE A 233 -10.83 -2.26 -2.48
CA ILE A 233 -11.78 -3.36 -2.66
C ILE A 233 -12.72 -3.41 -1.46
N ILE A 234 -14.01 -3.32 -1.75
CA ILE A 234 -15.11 -3.50 -0.82
C ILE A 234 -15.74 -4.87 -1.09
N GLY A 235 -15.92 -5.67 -0.06
CA GLY A 235 -16.51 -6.99 -0.13
C GLY A 235 -18.03 -6.95 -0.31
N PRO A 236 -18.64 -8.11 -0.57
CA PRO A 236 -20.10 -8.23 -0.73
C PRO A 236 -20.89 -7.83 0.53
N ASP A 237 -20.26 -7.90 1.69
CA ASP A 237 -20.78 -7.46 2.99
C ASP A 237 -20.69 -5.93 3.22
N GLY A 238 -20.12 -5.18 2.27
CA GLY A 238 -19.90 -3.74 2.36
C GLY A 238 -18.67 -3.35 3.20
N LYS A 239 -17.85 -4.32 3.61
CA LYS A 239 -16.62 -4.09 4.38
C LYS A 239 -15.42 -3.91 3.47
N THR A 240 -14.41 -3.20 3.97
CA THR A 240 -13.17 -3.01 3.22
C THR A 240 -12.36 -4.29 3.28
N VAL A 241 -12.13 -4.92 2.13
CA VAL A 241 -11.29 -6.11 2.01
C VAL A 241 -9.82 -5.71 1.94
N THR A 242 -9.48 -4.73 1.11
CA THR A 242 -8.10 -4.24 1.00
C THR A 242 -8.03 -2.85 0.37
N LYS A 243 -7.08 -2.04 0.84
CA LYS A 243 -6.71 -0.75 0.20
C LYS A 243 -5.61 -0.91 -0.86
N GLN A 244 -5.06 -2.12 -1.00
CA GLN A 244 -3.94 -2.44 -1.88
C GLN A 244 -4.38 -3.04 -3.22
N GLY A 245 -5.64 -2.86 -3.61
CA GLY A 245 -6.22 -3.49 -4.80
C GLY A 245 -5.41 -3.25 -6.06
N ARG A 246 -4.84 -2.04 -6.24
CA ARG A 246 -3.96 -1.73 -7.38
C ARG A 246 -2.70 -2.62 -7.38
N ASN A 247 -2.04 -2.76 -6.23
CA ASN A 247 -0.82 -3.54 -6.09
C ASN A 247 -1.12 -5.03 -6.33
N LEU A 248 -2.21 -5.54 -5.75
CA LEU A 248 -2.63 -6.93 -5.94
C LEU A 248 -2.97 -7.25 -7.41
N ILE A 249 -3.65 -6.35 -8.13
CA ILE A 249 -3.93 -6.49 -9.57
C ILE A 249 -2.63 -6.46 -10.39
N ASN A 250 -1.65 -5.63 -10.01
CA ASN A 250 -0.35 -5.60 -10.67
C ASN A 250 0.46 -6.88 -10.41
N LEU A 251 0.38 -7.44 -9.21
CA LEU A 251 1.15 -8.62 -8.85
C LEU A 251 0.49 -9.92 -9.36
N TYR A 252 -0.77 -10.13 -9.01
CA TYR A 252 -1.47 -11.40 -9.21
C TYR A 252 -2.51 -11.38 -10.34
N GLN A 253 -2.73 -10.23 -10.98
CA GLN A 253 -3.72 -10.07 -12.06
C GLN A 253 -5.13 -10.51 -11.62
N GLU A 254 -5.86 -11.25 -12.46
CA GLU A 254 -7.18 -11.80 -12.12
C GLU A 254 -7.15 -12.79 -10.93
N ASN A 255 -6.01 -13.44 -10.67
CA ASN A 255 -5.89 -14.40 -9.56
C ASN A 255 -5.95 -13.72 -8.20
N ALA A 256 -5.79 -12.40 -8.14
CA ALA A 256 -5.96 -11.62 -6.93
C ALA A 256 -7.38 -11.77 -6.36
N TYR A 257 -8.40 -11.97 -7.21
CA TYR A 257 -9.79 -12.12 -6.77
C TYR A 257 -9.95 -13.34 -5.84
N PRO A 258 -10.70 -13.25 -4.71
CA PRO A 258 -11.56 -12.14 -4.27
C PRO A 258 -10.85 -11.06 -3.42
N PHE A 259 -9.52 -10.95 -3.52
CA PHE A 259 -8.66 -9.98 -2.83
C PHE A 259 -8.59 -10.15 -1.30
N THR A 260 -9.15 -11.24 -0.78
CA THR A 260 -9.12 -11.54 0.65
C THR A 260 -7.70 -11.83 1.13
N GLU A 261 -7.41 -11.52 2.39
CA GLU A 261 -6.12 -11.79 3.02
C GLU A 261 -5.71 -13.26 2.87
N ALA A 262 -6.61 -14.20 3.15
CA ALA A 262 -6.36 -15.63 2.95
C ALA A 262 -6.01 -16.01 1.50
N LYS A 263 -6.59 -15.32 0.50
CA LYS A 263 -6.25 -15.54 -0.91
C LYS A 263 -4.87 -14.97 -1.24
N VAL A 264 -4.54 -13.80 -0.71
CA VAL A 264 -3.23 -13.17 -0.88
C VAL A 264 -2.15 -14.04 -0.25
N GLU A 265 -2.31 -14.48 1.00
CA GLU A 265 -1.37 -15.38 1.67
C GLU A 265 -1.12 -16.68 0.89
N LEU A 266 -2.17 -17.22 0.25
CA LEU A 266 -2.03 -18.41 -0.60
C LEU A 266 -1.16 -18.14 -1.82
N LEU A 267 -1.36 -16.98 -2.48
CA LEU A 267 -0.60 -16.59 -3.65
C LEU A 267 0.86 -16.26 -3.30
N GLU A 268 1.10 -15.63 -2.16
CA GLU A 268 2.44 -15.38 -1.62
C GLU A 268 3.19 -16.69 -1.38
N LYS A 269 2.56 -17.66 -0.70
CA LYS A 269 3.13 -19.00 -0.49
C LYS A 269 3.45 -19.71 -1.80
N GLN A 270 2.58 -19.57 -2.81
CA GLN A 270 2.85 -20.14 -4.14
C GLN A 270 4.06 -19.48 -4.80
N MET A 271 4.15 -18.14 -4.76
CA MET A 271 5.31 -17.41 -5.28
C MET A 271 6.61 -17.79 -4.56
N ASP A 272 6.58 -17.93 -3.24
CA ASP A 272 7.75 -18.36 -2.45
C ASP A 272 8.20 -19.78 -2.80
N GLU A 273 7.25 -20.69 -3.04
CA GLU A 273 7.58 -22.05 -3.46
C GLU A 273 8.16 -22.08 -4.88
N GLU A 274 7.58 -21.32 -5.80
CA GLU A 274 8.10 -21.16 -7.17
C GLU A 274 9.51 -20.54 -7.15
N ALA A 275 9.74 -19.54 -6.30
CA ALA A 275 11.02 -18.85 -6.18
C ALA A 275 12.17 -19.79 -5.75
N LYS A 276 11.89 -20.86 -5.00
CA LYS A 276 12.90 -21.88 -4.66
C LYS A 276 13.51 -22.58 -5.87
N SER A 277 12.79 -22.60 -6.99
CA SER A 277 13.27 -23.19 -8.25
C SER A 277 14.07 -22.21 -9.12
N LEU A 278 14.06 -20.92 -8.78
CA LEU A 278 14.75 -19.89 -9.55
C LEU A 278 16.25 -19.88 -9.24
N PRO A 279 17.10 -19.55 -10.23
CA PRO A 279 18.52 -19.29 -9.99
C PRO A 279 18.74 -18.19 -8.94
N ARG A 280 19.75 -18.36 -8.07
CA ARG A 280 20.10 -17.32 -7.08
C ARG A 280 20.64 -16.04 -7.72
N SER A 281 21.23 -16.17 -8.92
CA SER A 281 21.76 -15.05 -9.68
C SER A 281 21.67 -15.30 -11.18
N VAL A 282 21.56 -14.22 -11.95
CA VAL A 282 21.38 -14.24 -13.41
C VAL A 282 22.06 -13.05 -14.09
N TYR A 283 22.36 -13.20 -15.37
CA TYR A 283 22.77 -12.10 -16.24
C TYR A 283 21.59 -11.68 -17.12
N HIS A 284 21.32 -10.37 -17.17
CA HIS A 284 20.22 -9.82 -17.97
C HIS A 284 20.78 -9.10 -19.21
N PRO A 285 20.29 -9.36 -20.44
CA PRO A 285 20.83 -8.71 -21.64
C PRO A 285 20.80 -7.18 -21.61
N GLY A 286 19.82 -6.59 -20.94
CA GLY A 286 19.68 -5.14 -20.73
C GLY A 286 20.57 -4.55 -19.63
N HIS A 287 21.37 -5.36 -18.93
CA HIS A 287 22.17 -4.91 -17.79
C HIS A 287 23.54 -5.61 -17.68
N ARG A 288 24.57 -4.89 -17.22
CA ARG A 288 25.96 -5.41 -17.24
C ARG A 288 26.36 -6.20 -16.00
N HIS A 289 25.81 -5.86 -14.84
CA HIS A 289 26.13 -6.55 -13.60
C HIS A 289 25.26 -7.81 -13.42
N GLU A 290 25.77 -8.74 -12.62
CA GLU A 290 25.00 -9.88 -12.17
C GLU A 290 23.84 -9.41 -11.28
N LEU A 291 22.64 -9.95 -11.52
CA LEU A 291 21.45 -9.67 -10.74
C LEU A 291 21.24 -10.80 -9.74
N ASN A 292 20.99 -10.47 -8.48
CA ASN A 292 20.71 -11.42 -7.41
C ASN A 292 19.21 -11.53 -7.19
N LEU A 293 18.73 -12.75 -6.94
CA LEU A 293 17.35 -12.98 -6.54
C LEU A 293 17.14 -12.45 -5.13
N VAL A 294 16.27 -11.45 -5.00
CA VAL A 294 15.88 -10.82 -3.74
C VAL A 294 14.38 -10.99 -3.51
N SER A 295 13.98 -10.97 -2.25
CA SER A 295 12.60 -10.93 -1.79
C SER A 295 12.36 -9.67 -0.96
N GLU A 296 11.10 -9.41 -0.60
CA GLU A 296 10.71 -8.25 0.20
C GLU A 296 11.51 -8.11 1.51
N GLY A 297 11.90 -9.22 2.14
CA GLY A 297 12.66 -9.23 3.38
C GLY A 297 14.16 -8.91 3.26
N ASN A 298 14.74 -8.89 2.05
CA ASN A 298 16.19 -8.70 1.87
C ASN A 298 16.61 -7.78 0.72
N GLY A 299 15.65 -7.07 0.09
CA GLY A 299 15.96 -6.07 -0.94
C GLY A 299 14.87 -5.82 -2.00
N GLY A 300 13.75 -6.56 -1.99
CA GLY A 300 12.70 -6.56 -3.03
C GLY A 300 11.36 -5.98 -2.58
N GLY A 301 11.33 -4.72 -2.17
CA GLY A 301 10.07 -3.99 -1.95
C GLY A 301 9.31 -3.73 -3.27
N PRO A 302 8.31 -2.83 -3.30
CA PRO A 302 7.70 -2.40 -4.55
C PRO A 302 8.75 -1.78 -5.49
N PHE A 303 8.86 -2.31 -6.71
CA PHE A 303 9.83 -1.85 -7.72
C PHE A 303 9.16 -1.59 -9.08
N ILE A 304 9.85 -0.85 -9.95
CA ILE A 304 9.48 -0.75 -11.38
C ILE A 304 10.49 -1.57 -12.16
N CYS A 305 10.01 -2.61 -12.84
CA CYS A 305 10.86 -3.47 -13.63
C CYS A 305 11.49 -2.69 -14.78
N CYS A 306 12.82 -2.66 -14.83
CA CYS A 306 13.60 -1.93 -15.82
C CYS A 306 13.51 -2.52 -17.24
N ASP A 307 12.95 -3.72 -17.39
CA ASP A 307 12.78 -4.38 -18.70
C ASP A 307 11.41 -4.09 -19.33
N CYS A 308 10.34 -4.16 -18.54
CA CYS A 308 8.97 -4.02 -19.04
C CYS A 308 8.24 -2.76 -18.57
N ASP A 309 8.89 -1.92 -17.74
CA ASP A 309 8.32 -0.72 -17.11
C ASP A 309 7.03 -0.99 -16.28
N GLU A 310 6.78 -2.25 -15.91
CA GLU A 310 5.66 -2.61 -15.05
C GLU A 310 6.08 -2.68 -13.57
N GLN A 311 5.14 -2.32 -12.70
CA GLN A 311 5.32 -2.45 -11.26
C GLN A 311 5.45 -3.93 -10.84
N GLY A 312 6.42 -4.24 -10.01
CA GLY A 312 6.59 -5.52 -9.32
C GLY A 312 6.62 -5.35 -7.80
N CYS A 313 6.42 -6.44 -7.08
CA CYS A 313 6.67 -6.54 -5.64
C CYS A 313 6.94 -8.01 -5.26
N GLY A 314 7.60 -8.24 -4.12
CA GLY A 314 7.98 -9.57 -3.66
C GLY A 314 9.33 -10.01 -4.25
N TRP A 315 9.31 -11.02 -5.12
CA TRP A 315 10.54 -11.55 -5.72
C TRP A 315 10.99 -10.73 -6.94
N ALA A 316 12.27 -10.36 -6.95
CA ALA A 316 12.91 -9.60 -8.03
C ALA A 316 14.34 -10.08 -8.27
N TYR A 317 14.87 -9.82 -9.46
CA TYR A 317 16.31 -9.85 -9.69
C TYR A 317 16.86 -8.43 -9.61
N GLN A 318 17.71 -8.17 -8.63
CA GLN A 318 18.26 -6.85 -8.32
C GLN A 318 19.78 -6.83 -8.46
N CYS A 319 20.30 -5.79 -9.12
CA CYS A 319 21.71 -5.45 -9.07
C CYS A 319 22.01 -4.71 -7.77
N LEU A 320 22.77 -5.34 -6.87
CA LEU A 320 23.15 -4.73 -5.59
C LEU A 320 24.12 -3.55 -5.73
N GLU A 321 24.75 -3.38 -6.90
CA GLU A 321 25.68 -2.29 -7.17
C GLU A 321 24.98 -1.00 -7.62
N CYS A 322 23.88 -1.10 -8.35
CA CYS A 322 23.25 0.07 -8.97
C CYS A 322 21.72 0.13 -8.88
N GLY A 323 21.07 -0.86 -8.25
CA GLY A 323 19.62 -0.89 -8.05
C GLY A 323 18.80 -1.22 -9.30
N TYR A 324 19.42 -1.79 -10.34
CA TYR A 324 18.68 -2.30 -11.51
C TYR A 324 17.82 -3.49 -11.11
N GLU A 325 16.51 -3.40 -11.32
CA GLU A 325 15.53 -4.41 -10.86
C GLU A 325 14.65 -4.90 -12.00
N VAL A 326 14.45 -6.21 -12.09
CA VAL A 326 13.53 -6.82 -13.07
C VAL A 326 12.70 -7.93 -12.44
N HIS A 327 11.51 -8.18 -13.00
CA HIS A 327 10.71 -9.33 -12.58
C HIS A 327 11.44 -10.65 -12.88
N PRO A 328 11.20 -11.71 -12.09
CA PRO A 328 11.70 -13.04 -12.40
C PRO A 328 11.35 -13.51 -13.82
N LYS A 329 10.13 -13.21 -14.29
CA LYS A 329 9.64 -13.52 -15.64
C LYS A 329 10.33 -12.73 -16.76
N CYS A 330 10.93 -11.58 -16.45
CA CYS A 330 11.64 -10.73 -17.43
C CYS A 330 13.08 -11.19 -17.65
N VAL A 331 13.57 -12.14 -16.85
CA VAL A 331 14.86 -12.76 -17.09
C VAL A 331 14.68 -13.90 -18.07
N THR A 332 15.10 -13.68 -19.31
CA THR A 332 15.28 -14.78 -20.26
C THR A 332 16.45 -15.62 -19.80
N THR A 333 16.22 -16.90 -19.51
CA THR A 333 17.31 -17.86 -19.29
C THR A 333 18.09 -17.94 -20.59
N ALA A 334 19.21 -17.22 -20.68
CA ALA A 334 20.14 -17.42 -21.76
C ALA A 334 20.64 -18.87 -21.64
N ASP A 335 20.28 -19.69 -22.63
CA ASP A 335 20.89 -21.00 -22.82
C ASP A 335 22.41 -20.81 -22.76
N ARG A 336 23.06 -21.38 -21.74
CA ARG A 336 24.49 -21.66 -21.78
C ARG A 336 24.73 -22.80 -22.76
N ALA A 337 24.36 -22.61 -24.02
CA ALA A 337 24.79 -23.45 -25.11
C ALA A 337 26.14 -22.92 -25.62
N SER A 338 27.20 -23.60 -25.17
CA SER A 338 28.43 -23.81 -25.96
C SER A 338 29.13 -22.59 -26.54
N THR A 339 29.90 -21.88 -25.72
CA THR A 339 31.19 -21.33 -26.15
C THR A 339 32.28 -21.93 -25.27
N GLY A 340 32.72 -23.12 -25.66
CA GLY A 340 33.83 -23.83 -25.07
C GLY A 340 34.65 -24.49 -26.17
N GLN A 341 35.65 -23.74 -26.63
CA GLN A 341 36.87 -24.11 -27.39
C GLN A 341 36.74 -24.77 -28.76
#